data_AF-A0A951HPB3-F1
#
_entry.id   AF-A0A951HPB3-F1
#
_cell.length_a   1.000
_cell.length_b   1.000
_cell.length_c   1.000
_cell.angle_alpha   90.00
_cell.angle_beta   90.00
_cell.angle_gamma   90.00
#
_symmetry.space_group_name_H-M   'P 1'
#
loop_
_entity.id
_entity.type
_entity.pdbx_description
1 polymer ?
#
loop_
_entity_poly.entity_id
_entity_poly.type
_entity_poly.pdbx_seq_one_letter_code
_entity_poly.pdbx_strand_id
1 'polypeptide(L)'
;MAEATGEEGALEVATTVDVLKAEYALIWPGEEQPEEIDDYRRLAYANGQAALCLSGGGIRSASFALGVLQALSKKGLLTGFHYLSTVSGGGYIGSWLQRWIHEEPGGARAVMAELDERREPVPISARRSACPIRAIPSQPP
;
A
#
# COMPACT_ATOMS: atom_id res chain seq x y z
N MET A 1 6.45 53.56 -12.79
CA MET A 1 5.19 52.84 -12.50
C MET A 1 5.29 51.44 -13.08
N ALA A 2 5.86 50.53 -12.30
CA ALA A 2 5.70 49.07 -12.38
C ALA A 2 6.61 48.47 -11.29
N GLU A 3 6.14 48.50 -10.04
CA GLU A 3 6.73 47.68 -8.98
C GLU A 3 6.29 46.24 -9.24
N ALA A 4 7.25 45.38 -9.59
CA ALA A 4 7.06 43.95 -9.57
C ALA A 4 7.12 43.51 -8.10
N THR A 5 5.95 43.35 -7.48
CA THR A 5 5.81 42.66 -6.19
C THR A 5 6.14 41.20 -6.43
N GLY A 6 7.40 40.83 -6.18
CA GLY A 6 7.80 39.44 -6.01
C GLY A 6 7.16 38.91 -4.73
N GLU A 7 6.00 38.28 -4.85
CA GLU A 7 5.52 37.36 -3.84
C GLU A 7 6.42 36.12 -3.89
N GLU A 8 7.53 36.18 -3.18
CA GLU A 8 8.27 34.99 -2.76
C GLU A 8 7.33 34.18 -1.87
N GLY A 9 6.67 33.19 -2.47
CA GLY A 9 5.91 32.17 -1.74
C GLY A 9 6.86 31.42 -0.82
N ALA A 10 6.99 31.89 0.42
CA ALA A 10 7.65 31.17 1.49
C ALA A 10 6.93 29.82 1.63
N LEU A 11 7.67 28.72 1.43
CA LEU A 11 7.19 27.39 1.77
C LEU A 11 6.88 27.38 3.27
N GLU A 12 5.60 27.47 3.61
CA GLU A 12 5.15 27.41 5.00
C GLU A 12 5.53 26.02 5.54
N VAL A 13 6.44 26.00 6.53
CA VAL A 13 6.95 24.74 7.08
C VAL A 13 5.88 24.16 8.00
N ALA A 14 5.15 23.17 7.50
CA ALA A 14 4.19 22.42 8.30
C ALA A 14 4.90 21.75 9.50
N THR A 15 4.31 21.88 10.68
CA THR A 15 4.78 21.19 11.88
C THR A 15 4.40 19.72 11.82
N THR A 16 5.02 18.90 12.68
CA THR A 16 4.61 17.49 12.85
C THR A 16 3.15 17.37 13.23
N VAL A 17 2.64 18.30 14.04
CA VAL A 17 1.23 18.32 14.46
C VAL A 17 0.31 18.57 13.27
N ASP A 18 0.67 19.51 12.38
CA ASP A 18 -0.11 19.80 11.17
C ASP A 18 -0.20 18.58 10.25
N VAL A 19 0.90 17.85 10.10
CA VAL A 19 0.94 16.60 9.30
C VAL A 19 0.04 15.53 9.91
N LEU A 20 0.12 15.32 11.23
CA LEU A 20 -0.70 14.31 11.91
C LEU A 20 -2.20 14.67 11.91
N LYS A 21 -2.54 15.96 12.03
CA LYS A 21 -3.91 16.48 11.89
C LYS A 21 -4.45 16.16 10.49
N ALA A 22 -3.71 16.54 9.45
CA ALA A 22 -4.12 16.32 8.07
C ALA A 22 -4.27 14.82 7.76
N GLU A 23 -3.33 14.00 8.21
CA GLU A 23 -3.38 12.55 8.06
C GLU A 23 -4.58 11.92 8.79
N TYR A 24 -4.81 12.31 10.04
CA TYR A 24 -5.93 11.81 10.82
C TYR A 24 -7.27 12.15 10.16
N ALA A 25 -7.43 13.38 9.65
CA ALA A 25 -8.64 13.80 8.92
C ALA A 25 -8.90 12.97 7.65
N LEU A 26 -7.83 12.54 6.95
CA LEU A 26 -7.94 11.67 5.77
C LEU A 26 -8.38 10.25 6.12
N ILE A 27 -7.90 9.72 7.24
CA ILE A 27 -8.20 8.36 7.68
C ILE A 27 -9.57 8.28 8.36
N TRP A 28 -9.89 9.28 9.19
CA TRP A 28 -11.09 9.34 10.02
C TRP A 28 -11.91 10.60 9.73
N PRO A 29 -12.58 10.68 8.56
CA PRO A 29 -13.36 11.86 8.20
C PRO A 29 -14.57 12.04 9.12
N GLY A 30 -14.73 13.25 9.65
CA GLY A 30 -15.87 13.62 10.51
C GLY A 30 -15.67 13.34 12.01
N GLU A 31 -14.54 12.76 12.39
CA GLU A 31 -14.16 12.57 13.80
C GLU A 31 -13.54 13.84 14.41
N GLU A 32 -13.51 13.88 15.74
CA GLU A 32 -12.80 14.91 16.52
C GLU A 32 -11.33 14.97 16.09
N GLN A 33 -10.85 16.17 15.74
CA GLN A 33 -9.49 16.35 15.25
C GLN A 33 -8.52 16.48 16.42
N PRO A 34 -7.35 15.81 16.37
CA PRO A 34 -6.35 15.93 17.42
C PRO A 34 -5.74 17.33 17.41
N GLU A 35 -5.64 18.01 18.54
CA GLU A 35 -4.94 19.31 18.61
C GLU A 35 -3.44 19.15 18.84
N GLU A 36 -3.05 18.11 19.58
CA GLU A 36 -1.68 17.79 19.96
C GLU A 36 -1.29 16.34 19.58
N ILE A 37 0.01 16.01 19.67
CA ILE A 37 0.53 14.67 19.33
C ILE A 37 -0.09 13.57 20.22
N ASP A 38 -0.28 13.85 21.51
CA ASP A 38 -0.85 12.86 22.43
C ASP A 38 -2.35 12.64 22.20
N ASP A 39 -3.07 13.66 21.71
CA ASP A 39 -4.45 13.50 21.26
C ASP A 39 -4.52 12.58 20.04
N TYR A 40 -3.64 12.78 19.06
CA TYR A 40 -3.55 11.90 17.90
C TYR A 40 -3.38 10.44 18.32
N ARG A 41 -2.43 10.16 19.21
CA ARG A 41 -2.17 8.79 19.69
C ARG A 41 -3.39 8.16 20.35
N ARG A 42 -4.05 8.91 21.22
CA ARG A 42 -5.25 8.48 21.94
C ARG A 42 -6.41 8.22 20.99
N LEU A 43 -6.69 9.16 20.08
CA LEU A 43 -7.79 9.09 19.13
C LEU A 43 -7.56 7.99 18.07
N ALA A 44 -6.36 7.89 17.52
CA ALA A 44 -5.98 6.84 16.58
C ALA A 44 -6.14 5.45 17.21
N TYR A 45 -5.74 5.28 18.48
CA TYR A 45 -5.94 4.03 19.21
C TYR A 45 -7.43 3.74 19.43
N ALA A 46 -8.22 4.74 19.85
CA ALA A 46 -9.65 4.59 20.08
C ALA A 46 -10.42 4.18 18.81
N ASN A 47 -9.99 4.68 17.65
CA ASN A 47 -10.57 4.34 16.34
C ASN A 47 -9.99 3.06 15.72
N GLY A 48 -9.10 2.36 16.42
CA GLY A 48 -8.54 1.10 15.94
C GLY A 48 -7.59 1.26 14.75
N GLN A 49 -6.91 2.41 14.64
CA GLN A 49 -5.93 2.65 13.60
C GLN A 49 -4.77 1.64 13.72
N ALA A 50 -4.61 0.83 12.68
CA ALA A 50 -3.65 -0.27 12.65
C ALA A 50 -2.76 -0.21 11.40
N ALA A 51 -1.55 -0.75 11.54
CA ALA A 51 -0.56 -0.88 10.48
C ALA A 51 -0.17 -2.36 10.29
N LEU A 52 0.01 -2.76 9.03
CA LEU A 52 0.64 -4.03 8.68
C LEU A 52 2.13 -3.80 8.45
N CYS A 53 2.98 -4.46 9.23
CA CYS A 53 4.43 -4.31 9.16
C CYS A 53 5.09 -5.60 8.66
N LEU A 54 5.74 -5.55 7.49
CA LEU A 54 6.41 -6.69 6.85
C LEU A 54 7.93 -6.54 6.93
N SER A 55 8.57 -7.41 7.71
CA SER A 55 10.00 -7.34 7.99
C SER A 55 10.90 -7.78 6.83
N GLY A 56 12.18 -7.41 6.91
CA GLY A 56 13.24 -7.89 6.02
C GLY A 56 13.53 -9.39 6.14
N GLY A 57 14.49 -9.87 5.34
CA GLY A 57 14.87 -11.29 5.27
C GLY A 57 14.90 -11.90 3.86
N GLY A 58 14.92 -11.04 2.83
CA GLY A 58 14.94 -11.46 1.42
C GLY A 58 13.70 -12.25 1.01
N ILE A 59 13.86 -13.13 0.02
CA ILE A 59 12.76 -13.88 -0.58
C ILE A 59 12.04 -14.81 0.42
N ARG A 60 12.73 -15.30 1.46
CA ARG A 60 12.10 -16.16 2.49
C ARG A 60 11.06 -15.39 3.30
N SER A 61 11.39 -14.16 3.69
CA SER A 61 10.43 -13.29 4.39
C SER A 61 9.23 -12.96 3.50
N ALA A 62 9.48 -12.67 2.22
CA ALA A 62 8.41 -12.40 1.25
C ALA A 62 7.44 -13.59 1.11
N SER A 63 7.95 -14.82 1.00
CA SER A 63 7.10 -16.03 0.92
C SER A 63 6.29 -16.26 2.20
N PHE A 64 6.89 -16.04 3.37
CA PHE A 64 6.17 -16.15 4.64
C PHE A 64 5.06 -15.08 4.74
N ALA A 65 5.39 -13.83 4.42
CA ALA A 65 4.46 -12.72 4.43
C ALA A 65 3.30 -12.93 3.45
N LEU A 66 3.53 -13.53 2.27
CA LEU A 66 2.44 -13.94 1.37
C LEU A 66 1.43 -14.87 2.07
N GLY A 67 1.91 -15.86 2.81
CA GLY A 67 1.05 -16.74 3.61
C GLY A 67 0.25 -15.99 4.67
N VAL A 68 0.87 -14.98 5.32
CA VAL A 68 0.18 -14.08 6.26
C VAL A 68 -0.91 -13.26 5.56
N LEU A 69 -0.61 -12.67 4.41
CA LEU A 69 -1.58 -11.90 3.61
C LEU A 69 -2.78 -12.78 3.22
N GLN A 70 -2.53 -14.00 2.74
CA GLN A 70 -3.58 -14.97 2.42
C GLN A 70 -4.43 -15.34 3.65
N ALA A 71 -3.81 -15.51 4.82
CA ALA A 71 -4.53 -15.81 6.05
C ALA A 71 -5.38 -14.63 6.55
N LEU A 72 -4.88 -13.40 6.42
CA LEU A 72 -5.64 -12.19 6.70
C LEU A 72 -6.81 -12.02 5.73
N SER A 73 -6.61 -12.34 4.45
CA SER A 73 -7.64 -12.35 3.41
C SER A 73 -8.80 -13.28 3.76
N LYS A 74 -8.48 -14.54 4.11
CA LYS A 74 -9.44 -15.56 4.56
C LYS A 74 -10.27 -15.14 5.75
N LYS A 75 -9.74 -14.25 6.58
CA LYS A 75 -10.42 -13.71 7.76
C LYS A 75 -11.15 -12.38 7.49
N GLY A 76 -11.07 -11.85 6.26
CA GLY A 76 -11.62 -10.54 5.91
C GLY A 76 -10.90 -9.36 6.57
N LEU A 77 -9.68 -9.56 7.08
CA LEU A 77 -8.95 -8.57 7.88
C LEU A 77 -7.94 -7.75 7.07
N LEU A 78 -7.60 -8.18 5.86
CA LEU A 78 -6.54 -7.55 5.07
C LEU A 78 -6.80 -6.06 4.77
N THR A 79 -8.08 -5.68 4.62
CA THR A 79 -8.48 -4.29 4.35
C THR A 79 -8.69 -3.45 5.61
N GLY A 80 -8.45 -4.00 6.81
CA GLY A 80 -8.59 -3.29 8.08
C GLY A 80 -7.34 -2.51 8.53
N PHE A 81 -6.26 -2.55 7.73
CA PHE A 81 -5.03 -1.82 8.02
C PHE A 81 -4.99 -0.51 7.24
N HIS A 82 -4.56 0.56 7.89
CA HIS A 82 -4.46 1.90 7.32
C HIS A 82 -3.07 2.17 6.75
N TYR A 83 -2.06 1.50 7.31
CA TYR A 83 -0.68 1.61 6.87
C TYR A 83 -0.10 0.27 6.49
N LEU A 84 0.82 0.32 5.53
CA LEU A 84 1.70 -0.77 5.18
C LEU A 84 3.15 -0.29 5.35
N SER A 85 3.84 -0.83 6.35
CA SER A 85 5.27 -0.58 6.57
C SER A 85 6.07 -1.79 6.12
N THR A 86 7.10 -1.59 5.30
CA THR A 86 7.90 -2.69 4.79
C THR A 86 9.40 -2.36 4.82
N VAL A 87 10.23 -3.38 5.00
CA VAL A 87 11.69 -3.25 4.95
C VAL A 87 12.29 -4.38 4.12
N SER A 88 13.24 -4.07 3.23
CA SER A 88 14.03 -5.06 2.48
C SER A 88 13.15 -6.14 1.80
N GLY A 89 13.28 -7.41 2.19
CA GLY A 89 12.47 -8.52 1.64
C GLY A 89 10.95 -8.34 1.78
N GLY A 90 10.47 -7.64 2.82
CA GLY A 90 9.06 -7.27 2.95
C GLY A 90 8.59 -6.30 1.86
N GLY A 91 9.51 -5.52 1.28
CA GLY A 91 9.22 -4.62 0.17
C GLY A 91 8.87 -5.36 -1.11
N TYR A 92 9.38 -6.59 -1.34
CA TYR A 92 9.00 -7.38 -2.52
C TYR A 92 7.51 -7.72 -2.49
N ILE A 93 7.02 -8.22 -1.36
CA ILE A 93 5.63 -8.59 -1.23
C ILE A 93 4.72 -7.36 -1.07
N GLY A 94 5.19 -6.30 -0.39
CA GLY A 94 4.44 -5.06 -0.23
C GLY A 94 4.22 -4.35 -1.55
N SER A 95 5.27 -4.19 -2.36
CA SER A 95 5.15 -3.57 -3.69
C SER A 95 4.31 -4.40 -4.66
N TRP A 96 4.42 -5.74 -4.61
CA TRP A 96 3.54 -6.65 -5.36
C TRP A 96 2.07 -6.43 -4.98
N LEU A 97 1.74 -6.42 -3.69
CA LEU A 97 0.37 -6.21 -3.22
C LEU A 97 -0.16 -4.82 -3.61
N GLN A 98 0.64 -3.77 -3.42
CA GLN A 98 0.27 -2.40 -3.78
C GLN A 98 0.01 -2.26 -5.29
N ARG A 99 0.87 -2.87 -6.12
CA ARG A 99 0.68 -2.86 -7.57
C ARG A 99 -0.63 -3.55 -7.97
N TRP A 100 -0.91 -4.71 -7.39
CA TRP A 100 -2.15 -5.42 -7.67
C TRP A 100 -3.38 -4.60 -7.26
N ILE A 101 -3.38 -4.02 -6.05
CA ILE A 101 -4.47 -3.14 -5.59
C ILE A 101 -4.70 -1.96 -6.55
N HIS A 102 -3.64 -1.40 -7.10
CA HIS A 102 -3.73 -0.29 -8.07
C HIS A 102 -4.27 -0.72 -9.43
N GLU A 103 -3.92 -1.92 -9.91
CA GLU A 103 -4.37 -2.42 -11.22
C GLU A 103 -5.79 -3.02 -11.18
N GLU A 104 -6.22 -3.52 -10.03
CA GLU A 104 -7.51 -4.16 -9.85
C GLU A 104 -8.64 -3.11 -9.76
N PRO A 105 -9.63 -3.10 -10.66
CA PRO A 105 -10.71 -2.11 -10.64
C PRO A 105 -11.50 -2.08 -9.33
N GLY A 106 -11.63 -3.23 -8.65
CA GLY A 106 -12.29 -3.33 -7.33
C GLY A 106 -11.38 -3.00 -6.14
N GLY A 107 -10.13 -2.57 -6.39
CA GLY A 107 -9.16 -2.17 -5.38
C GLY A 107 -8.86 -3.25 -4.35
N ALA A 108 -8.57 -2.83 -3.12
CA ALA A 108 -8.11 -3.72 -2.06
C ALA A 108 -9.12 -4.80 -1.66
N ARG A 109 -10.43 -4.54 -1.78
CA ARG A 109 -11.46 -5.55 -1.49
C ARG A 109 -11.51 -6.67 -2.53
N ALA A 110 -11.39 -6.33 -3.80
CA ALA A 110 -11.33 -7.33 -4.86
C ALA A 110 -10.05 -8.17 -4.77
N VAL A 111 -8.91 -7.54 -4.52
CA VAL A 111 -7.65 -8.26 -4.26
C VAL A 111 -7.78 -9.18 -3.04
N MET A 112 -8.43 -8.74 -1.97
CA MET A 112 -8.69 -9.58 -0.80
C MET A 112 -9.55 -10.81 -1.13
N ALA A 113 -10.56 -10.66 -1.98
CA ALA A 113 -11.39 -11.77 -2.44
C ALA A 113 -10.58 -12.76 -3.30
N GLU A 114 -9.83 -12.27 -4.28
CA GLU A 114 -8.99 -13.09 -5.17
C GLU A 114 -7.84 -13.80 -4.40
N LEU A 115 -7.31 -13.19 -3.33
CA LEU A 115 -6.32 -13.80 -2.44
C LEU A 115 -6.89 -14.95 -1.59
N ASP A 116 -8.19 -14.89 -1.27
CA ASP A 116 -8.89 -15.96 -0.56
C ASP A 116 -9.19 -17.15 -1.49
N GLU A 117 -9.52 -16.86 -2.75
CA GLU A 117 -9.76 -17.89 -3.75
C GLU A 117 -8.54 -18.81 -3.89
N ARG A 118 -8.73 -20.11 -3.57
CA ARG A 118 -7.74 -21.14 -3.87
C ARG A 118 -7.72 -21.40 -5.37
N ARG A 119 -7.16 -20.47 -6.13
CA ARG A 119 -6.88 -20.67 -7.53
C ARG A 119 -5.63 -21.52 -7.65
N GLU A 120 -5.78 -22.71 -8.22
CA GLU A 120 -4.61 -23.46 -8.65
C GLU A 120 -3.86 -22.59 -9.68
N PRO A 121 -2.56 -22.32 -9.47
CA PRO A 121 -1.83 -21.47 -10.37
C PRO A 121 -1.82 -22.11 -11.76
N VAL A 122 -2.17 -21.33 -12.77
CA VAL A 122 -2.02 -21.74 -14.17
C VAL A 122 -0.60 -22.28 -14.36
N PRO A 123 -0.44 -23.51 -14.90
CA PRO A 123 0.86 -24.12 -15.08
C PRO A 123 1.84 -23.17 -15.78
N ILE A 124 3.11 -23.18 -15.36
CA ILE A 124 4.14 -22.30 -15.92
C ILE A 124 4.22 -22.44 -17.45
N SER A 125 3.97 -23.65 -17.97
CA SER A 125 3.89 -23.94 -19.41
C SER A 125 2.83 -23.11 -20.13
N ALA A 126 1.68 -22.86 -19.50
CA ALA A 126 0.57 -22.11 -20.08
C ALA A 126 0.72 -20.58 -19.97
N ARG A 127 1.61 -20.08 -19.08
CA ARG A 127 1.89 -18.63 -18.97
C ARG A 127 2.69 -18.06 -20.13
N ARG A 128 3.49 -18.89 -20.83
CA ARG A 128 4.27 -18.46 -22.00
C ARG A 128 3.39 -18.06 -23.19
N SER A 129 2.22 -18.67 -23.32
CA SER A 129 1.29 -18.44 -24.43
C SER A 129 0.49 -17.14 -24.31
N ALA A 130 0.39 -16.59 -23.10
CA ALA A 130 -0.37 -15.37 -22.80
C ALA A 130 0.52 -14.12 -22.68
N CYS A 131 1.84 -14.26 -22.77
CA CYS A 131 2.78 -13.16 -22.65
C CYS A 131 3.11 -12.62 -24.06
N PRO A 132 2.71 -11.40 -24.43
CA PRO A 132 3.15 -10.77 -25.68
C PRO A 132 4.56 -10.23 -25.48
N ILE A 133 5.52 -11.07 -25.08
CA ILE A 133 6.92 -10.75 -25.31
C ILE A 133 7.08 -10.85 -26.82
N ARG A 134 7.03 -9.67 -27.46
CA ARG A 134 7.36 -9.42 -28.86
C ARG A 134 8.44 -10.43 -29.28
N ALA A 135 8.04 -11.41 -30.09
CA ALA A 135 8.96 -12.39 -30.64
C ALA A 135 10.13 -11.62 -31.25
N ILE A 136 11.33 -11.81 -30.70
CA ILE A 136 12.55 -11.27 -31.32
C ILE A 136 12.62 -11.99 -32.68
N PRO A 137 12.51 -11.29 -33.81
CA PRO A 137 12.55 -11.95 -35.10
C PRO A 137 13.91 -12.63 -35.22
N SER A 138 13.91 -13.95 -35.35
CA SER A 138 15.09 -14.72 -35.72
C SER A 138 15.53 -14.25 -37.09
N GLN A 139 16.61 -13.48 -37.16
CA GLN A 139 17.31 -13.23 -38.42
C GLN A 139 17.95 -14.57 -38.85
N PRO A 140 17.60 -15.11 -40.04
CA PRO A 140 18.29 -16.27 -40.59
C PRO A 140 19.71 -15.90 -41.06
N PRO A 141 20.61 -16.89 -41.22
CA PRO A 141 22.04 -16.68 -41.48
C PRO A 141 22.35 -16.04 -42.83
#